data_AF-A0A1Q6RN33-F1
#
_entry.id   AF-A0A1Q6RN33-F1
#
_cell.length_a   1.000
_cell.length_b   1.000
_cell.length_c   1.000
_cell.angle_alpha   90.00
_cell.angle_beta   90.00
_cell.angle_gamma   90.00
#
_symmetry.space_group_name_H-M   'P 1'
#
loop_
_entity.id
_entity.type
_entity.pdbx_description
1 polymer ?
#
loop_
_entity_poly.entity_id
_entity_poly.type
_entity_poly.pdbx_seq_one_letter_code
_entity_poly.pdbx_strand_id
1 'polypeptide(L)'
;MTLYLDARTNCSDLMVDFIEVQLSNGEVVPLNWDQSGIDRDDAGFSARYKGVYLGEEHANGRLNDLREMKIQMVQVYTELGIPVTFQIDEMLFVDAEEELRFKSPSYEKMEVE
;
A
#
# COMPACT_ATOMS: atom_id res chain seq x y z
N MET A 1 -13.36 2.33 3.69
CA MET A 1 -12.27 2.50 2.72
C MET A 1 -11.67 1.17 2.28
N THR A 2 -11.35 1.05 0.99
CA THR A 2 -10.56 -0.04 0.38
C THR A 2 -9.38 0.58 -0.35
N LEU A 3 -8.18 0.02 -0.18
CA LEU A 3 -7.00 0.35 -0.97
C LEU A 3 -6.80 -0.72 -2.04
N TYR A 4 -6.76 -0.30 -3.30
CA TYR A 4 -6.29 -1.10 -4.43
C TYR A 4 -4.85 -0.69 -4.73
N LEU A 5 -3.94 -1.66 -4.79
CA LEU A 5 -2.52 -1.43 -5.01
C LEU A 5 -2.04 -2.30 -6.16
N ASP A 6 -1.51 -1.68 -7.20
CA ASP A 6 -0.86 -2.36 -8.30
C ASP A 6 0.67 -2.19 -8.16
N ALA A 7 1.40 -3.30 -8.24
CA ALA A 7 2.84 -3.29 -8.12
C ALA A 7 3.50 -4.22 -9.13
N ARG A 8 4.67 -3.79 -9.62
CA ARG A 8 5.59 -4.62 -10.40
C ARG A 8 6.65 -5.21 -9.49
N THR A 9 6.96 -6.47 -9.74
CA THR A 9 8.03 -7.17 -9.04
C THR A 9 8.59 -8.31 -9.89
N ASN A 10 9.84 -8.69 -9.62
CA ASN A 10 10.47 -9.88 -10.18
C ASN A 10 10.23 -11.14 -9.32
N CYS A 11 9.45 -11.02 -8.25
CA CYS A 11 9.29 -12.05 -7.24
C CYS A 11 7.83 -12.53 -7.17
N SER A 12 7.58 -13.80 -7.47
CA SER A 12 6.23 -14.33 -7.73
C SER A 12 5.38 -14.52 -6.48
N ASP A 13 5.97 -14.68 -5.31
CA ASP A 13 5.28 -14.88 -4.03
C ASP A 13 5.25 -13.61 -3.18
N LEU A 14 5.89 -12.52 -3.62
CA LEU A 14 6.03 -11.31 -2.85
C LEU A 14 4.68 -10.74 -2.41
N MET A 15 4.65 -10.26 -1.18
CA MET A 15 3.50 -9.58 -0.59
C MET A 15 3.94 -8.31 0.15
N VAL A 16 3.03 -7.35 0.25
CA VAL A 16 3.25 -6.19 1.13
C VAL A 16 2.88 -6.61 2.54
N ASP A 17 3.82 -6.45 3.47
CA ASP A 17 3.60 -6.73 4.89
C ASP A 17 3.19 -5.45 5.61
N PHE A 18 3.85 -4.34 5.30
CA PHE A 18 3.65 -3.08 6.01
C PHE A 18 3.84 -1.86 5.09
N ILE A 19 3.01 -0.85 5.29
CA ILE A 19 3.17 0.47 4.65
C ILE A 19 3.06 1.52 5.74
N GLU A 20 4.06 2.38 5.85
CA GLU A 20 4.03 3.57 6.70
C GLU A 20 3.87 4.82 5.84
N VAL A 21 2.94 5.68 6.23
CA VAL A 21 2.67 6.94 5.53
C VAL A 21 2.75 8.14 6.45
N GLN A 22 3.22 9.26 5.92
CA GLN A 22 3.02 10.56 6.52
C GLN A 22 1.74 11.17 5.95
N LEU A 23 0.77 11.49 6.81
CA LEU A 23 -0.49 12.15 6.45
C LEU A 23 -0.29 13.65 6.18
N SER A 24 -1.31 14.30 5.62
CA SER A 24 -1.29 15.73 5.32
C SER A 24 -1.09 16.64 6.55
N ASN A 25 -1.46 16.17 7.74
CA ASN A 25 -1.22 16.85 9.02
C ASN A 25 0.23 16.67 9.55
N GLY A 26 1.07 15.91 8.84
CA GLY A 26 2.46 15.61 9.19
C GLY A 26 2.65 14.40 10.11
N GLU A 27 1.56 13.80 10.59
CA GLU A 27 1.57 12.60 11.42
C GLU A 27 2.03 11.39 10.61
N VAL A 28 2.90 10.56 11.20
CA VAL A 28 3.39 9.32 10.58
C VAL A 28 2.63 8.15 11.20
N VAL A 29 1.90 7.42 10.36
CA VAL A 29 1.04 6.32 10.80
C VAL A 29 1.23 5.09 9.90
N PRO A 30 1.09 3.88 10.47
CA PRO A 30 0.99 2.68 9.68
C PRO A 30 -0.37 2.61 8.97
N LEU A 31 -0.39 2.06 7.76
CA LEU A 31 -1.59 1.56 7.11
C LEU A 31 -1.80 0.10 7.48
N ASN A 32 -2.91 -0.21 8.12
CA ASN A 32 -3.35 -1.58 8.41
C ASN A 32 -4.66 -1.88 7.68
N TRP A 33 -5.05 -3.15 7.59
CA TRP A 33 -6.29 -3.58 6.94
C TRP A 33 -6.84 -4.87 7.54
N ASP A 34 -8.16 -5.06 7.42
CA ASP A 34 -8.85 -6.26 7.92
C ASP A 34 -8.63 -7.48 7.01
N GLN A 35 -8.62 -7.26 5.69
CA GLN A 35 -8.59 -8.34 4.70
C GLN A 35 -7.73 -7.96 3.51
N SER A 36 -6.93 -8.92 3.03
CA SER A 36 -6.18 -8.83 1.80
C SER A 36 -6.72 -9.80 0.74
N GLY A 37 -6.69 -9.39 -0.51
CA GLY A 37 -6.83 -10.27 -1.66
C GLY A 37 -5.81 -9.88 -2.71
N ILE A 38 -5.09 -10.85 -3.26
CA ILE A 38 -3.98 -10.61 -4.20
C ILE A 38 -4.20 -11.46 -5.45
N ASP A 39 -4.25 -10.79 -6.60
CA ASP A 39 -4.22 -11.41 -7.92
C ASP A 39 -2.82 -11.19 -8.51
N ARG A 40 -2.24 -12.20 -9.16
CA ARG A 40 -0.85 -12.18 -9.63
C ARG A 40 -0.74 -12.53 -11.11
N ASP A 41 0.26 -11.95 -11.77
CA ASP A 41 0.67 -12.30 -13.12
C ASP A 41 2.20 -12.24 -13.26
N ASP A 42 2.70 -12.41 -14.49
CA ASP A 42 4.15 -12.40 -14.77
C ASP A 42 4.80 -11.00 -14.59
N ALA A 43 4.02 -9.93 -14.50
CA ALA A 43 4.51 -8.56 -14.32
C ALA A 43 4.54 -8.11 -12.86
N GLY A 44 3.73 -8.73 -12.00
CA GLY A 44 3.68 -8.46 -10.57
C GLY A 44 2.35 -8.86 -9.95
N PHE A 45 1.72 -7.95 -9.21
CA PHE A 45 0.46 -8.22 -8.55
C PHE A 45 -0.45 -7.00 -8.39
N SER A 46 -1.74 -7.30 -8.26
CA SER A 46 -2.80 -6.37 -7.85
C SER A 46 -3.36 -6.83 -6.49
N ALA A 47 -3.24 -5.97 -5.49
CA ALA A 47 -3.74 -6.21 -4.15
C ALA A 47 -4.98 -5.37 -3.82
N ARG A 48 -5.85 -5.94 -2.99
CA ARG A 48 -7.07 -5.32 -2.47
C ARG A 48 -7.04 -5.42 -0.95
N TYR A 49 -6.85 -4.29 -0.28
CA TYR A 49 -6.82 -4.19 1.18
C TYR A 49 -8.12 -3.53 1.65
N LYS A 50 -8.99 -4.31 2.29
CA LYS A 50 -10.31 -3.86 2.76
C LYS A 50 -10.26 -3.53 4.24
N GLY A 51 -11.05 -2.54 4.64
CA GLY A 51 -11.11 -2.11 6.04
C GLY A 51 -9.81 -1.41 6.44
N VAL A 52 -9.35 -0.46 5.63
CA VAL A 52 -8.09 0.26 5.88
C VAL A 52 -8.17 1.06 7.18
N TYR A 53 -7.08 1.08 7.92
CA TYR A 53 -6.86 1.88 9.12
C TYR A 53 -5.73 2.91 8.90
N LEU A 54 -5.84 4.06 9.55
CA LEU A 54 -4.75 5.02 9.72
C LEU A 54 -4.32 4.95 11.19
N GLY A 55 -3.20 4.28 11.46
CA GLY A 55 -2.82 3.95 12.83
C GLY A 55 -3.75 2.88 13.42
N GLU A 56 -4.46 3.22 14.50
CA GLU A 56 -5.38 2.32 15.22
C GLU A 56 -6.86 2.54 14.84
N GLU A 57 -7.17 3.55 14.02
CA GLU A 57 -8.54 3.92 13.67
C GLU A 57 -8.90 3.59 12.23
N HIS A 58 -10.14 3.15 11.98
CA HIS A 58 -10.63 2.93 10.62
C HIS A 58 -10.57 4.22 9.80
N ALA A 59 -10.12 4.09 8.55
CA ALA A 59 -9.92 5.20 7.64
C ALA A 59 -11.22 5.68 6.95
N ASN A 60 -12.37 5.06 7.20
CA ASN A 60 -13.66 5.47 6.62
C ASN A 60 -13.98 6.94 6.95
N GLY A 61 -14.30 7.73 5.93
CA GLY A 61 -14.53 9.17 5.99
C GLY A 61 -13.26 10.03 6.02
N ARG A 62 -12.07 9.42 5.97
CA ARG A 62 -10.77 10.10 6.16
C ARG A 62 -9.94 10.23 4.88
N LEU A 63 -10.57 10.15 3.71
CA LEU A 63 -9.88 10.29 2.41
C LEU A 63 -9.11 11.61 2.29
N ASN A 64 -9.59 12.69 2.93
CA ASN A 64 -8.92 13.99 2.94
C ASN A 64 -7.57 13.97 3.65
N ASP A 65 -7.41 13.15 4.70
CA ASP A 65 -6.17 13.06 5.47
C ASP A 65 -5.03 12.52 4.60
N LEU A 66 -5.39 11.70 3.59
CA LEU A 66 -4.49 11.04 2.66
C LEU A 66 -4.10 11.91 1.45
N ARG A 67 -4.78 13.01 1.14
CA ARG A 67 -4.61 13.75 -0.15
C ARG A 67 -3.18 14.13 -0.51
N GLU A 68 -2.37 14.45 0.50
CA GLU A 68 -0.97 14.83 0.34
C GLU A 68 -0.03 13.83 1.03
N MET A 69 -0.49 12.59 1.20
CA MET A 69 0.28 11.59 1.91
C MET A 69 1.60 11.29 1.20
N LYS A 70 2.60 10.95 2.00
CA LYS A 70 3.88 10.45 1.51
C LYS A 70 4.12 9.06 2.06
N ILE A 71 4.54 8.13 1.21
CA ILE A 71 4.96 6.82 1.67
C ILE A 71 6.35 6.97 2.27
N GLN A 72 6.47 6.71 3.57
CA GLN A 72 7.75 6.75 4.26
C GLN A 72 8.49 5.43 4.04
N MET A 73 7.79 4.33 4.25
CA MET A 73 8.38 3.01 4.21
C MET A 73 7.40 1.97 3.66
N VAL A 74 7.94 1.03 2.89
CA VAL A 74 7.24 -0.20 2.51
C VAL A 74 8.08 -1.39 2.94
N GLN A 75 7.48 -2.31 3.69
CA GLN A 75 8.05 -3.61 3.95
C GLN A 75 7.33 -4.64 3.09
N VAL A 76 8.13 -5.46 2.41
CA VAL A 76 7.65 -6.57 1.59
C VAL A 76 8.22 -7.87 2.14
N TYR A 77 7.49 -8.96 1.95
CA TYR A 77 7.89 -10.28 2.39
C TYR A 77 7.97 -11.25 1.21
N THR A 78 8.93 -12.17 1.25
CA THR A 78 9.09 -13.26 0.27
C THR A 78 9.71 -14.52 0.90
N GLU A 79 9.26 -15.72 0.51
CA GLU A 79 9.89 -16.97 0.95
C GLU A 79 11.08 -17.37 0.08
N LEU A 80 11.20 -16.81 -1.14
CA LEU A 80 12.22 -17.20 -2.11
C LEU A 80 13.66 -16.80 -1.75
N GLY A 81 13.89 -15.87 -0.84
CA GLY A 81 15.23 -15.47 -0.39
C GLY A 81 16.14 -14.93 -1.51
N ILE A 82 15.54 -14.37 -2.58
CA ILE A 82 16.24 -13.81 -3.74
C ILE A 82 16.30 -12.27 -3.66
N PRO A 83 17.22 -11.62 -4.38
CA PRO A 83 17.14 -10.18 -4.58
C PRO A 83 15.83 -9.78 -5.26
N VAL A 84 15.09 -8.90 -4.59
CA VAL A 84 13.78 -8.44 -5.02
C VAL A 84 13.87 -7.04 -5.65
N THR A 85 13.17 -6.86 -6.76
CA THR A 85 12.73 -5.56 -7.24
C THR A 85 11.24 -5.42 -6.91
N PHE A 86 10.85 -4.27 -6.38
CA PHE A 86 9.46 -3.95 -6.10
C PHE A 86 9.24 -2.48 -6.45
N GLN A 87 8.11 -2.18 -7.08
CA GLN A 87 7.70 -0.83 -7.45
C GLN A 87 6.18 -0.76 -7.40
N ILE A 88 5.64 0.20 -6.65
CA ILE A 88 4.21 0.51 -6.68
C ILE A 88 3.93 1.36 -7.92
N ASP A 89 2.99 0.92 -8.75
CA ASP A 89 2.55 1.63 -9.94
C ASP A 89 1.30 2.47 -9.68
N GLU A 90 0.38 1.98 -8.86
CA GLU A 90 -0.80 2.74 -8.47
C GLU A 90 -1.24 2.38 -7.03
N MET A 91 -1.69 3.40 -6.30
CA MET A 91 -2.51 3.24 -5.10
C MET A 91 -3.81 3.99 -5.31
N LEU A 92 -4.94 3.27 -5.26
CA LEU A 92 -6.27 3.83 -5.37
C LEU A 92 -7.03 3.55 -4.07
N PHE A 93 -7.31 4.61 -3.33
CA PHE A 93 -8.17 4.58 -2.16
C PHE A 93 -9.61 4.86 -2.60
N VAL A 94 -10.52 3.95 -2.28
CA VAL A 94 -11.95 4.09 -2.55
C VAL A 94 -12.70 4.12 -1.23
N ASP A 95 -13.50 5.15 -1.03
CA ASP A 95 -14.34 5.29 0.16
C ASP A 95 -15.73 5.80 -0.22
N ALA A 96 -16.72 4.90 -0.14
CA ALA A 96 -18.05 5.09 -0.73
C ALA A 96 -17.97 5.47 -2.22
N GLU A 97 -18.36 6.69 -2.59
CA GLU A 97 -18.34 7.20 -3.97
C GLU A 97 -17.11 8.07 -4.28
N GLU A 98 -16.23 8.28 -3.29
CA GLU A 98 -15.02 9.09 -3.46
C GLU A 98 -13.79 8.21 -3.74
N GLU A 99 -12.91 8.72 -4.59
CA GLU A 99 -11.67 8.07 -4.99
C GLU A 99 -10.47 9.02 -4.83
N LEU A 100 -9.36 8.49 -4.33
CA LEU A 100 -8.09 9.19 -4.27
C LEU A 100 -6.99 8.30 -4.86
N ARG A 101 -6.31 8.80 -5.88
CA ARG A 101 -5.37 8.03 -6.69
C ARG A 101 -3.97 8.62 -6.65
N PHE A 102 -3.01 7.76 -6.39
CA PHE A 102 -1.57 8.03 -6.48
C PHE A 102 -0.98 7.16 -7.58
N LYS A 103 -0.40 7.79 -8.60
CA LYS A 103 0.28 7.09 -9.68
C LYS A 103 1.78 7.13 -9.46
N SER A 104 2.41 5.97 -9.58
CA SER A 104 3.83 5.73 -9.38
C SER A 104 4.38 6.44 -8.13
N PRO A 105 3.78 6.22 -6.95
CA PRO A 105 4.24 6.90 -5.75
C PRO A 105 5.68 6.48 -5.42
N SER A 106 6.47 7.44 -4.96
CA SER A 106 7.80 7.17 -4.39
C SER A 106 7.67 6.87 -2.90
N TYR A 107 8.58 6.04 -2.40
CA TYR A 107 8.78 5.79 -0.98
C TYR A 107 10.23 6.03 -0.61
N GLU A 108 10.47 6.45 0.64
CA GLU A 108 11.84 6.78 1.10
C GLU A 108 12.66 5.51 1.37
N LYS A 109 11.98 4.46 1.84
CA LYS A 109 12.63 3.20 2.22
C LYS A 109 11.82 1.98 1.80
N MET A 110 12.54 0.93 1.40
CA MET A 110 12.00 -0.41 1.16
C MET A 110 12.81 -1.43 1.97
N GLU A 111 12.12 -2.29 2.69
CA GLU A 111 12.71 -3.45 3.37
C GLU A 111 12.11 -4.75 2.85
N VAL A 112 12.93 -5.80 2.86
CA VAL A 112 12.53 -7.15 2.44
C VAL A 112 12.75 -8.07 3.64
N GLU A 113 11.70 -8.78 4.03
CA GLU A 113 11.72 -9.84 5.04
C GLU A 113 11.64 -11.23 4.42
#